data_AF-A0A970XHX3-F1
#
_entry.id   AF-A0A970XHX3-F1
#
_cell.length_a   1.000
_cell.length_b   1.000
_cell.length_c   1.000
_cell.angle_alpha   90.00
_cell.angle_beta   90.00
_cell.angle_gamma   90.00
#
_symmetry.space_group_name_H-M   'P 1'
#
loop_
_entity.id
_entity.type
_entity.pdbx_description
1 polymer ?
#
loop_
_entity_poly.entity_id
_entity_poly.type
_entity_poly.pdbx_seq_one_letter_code
_entity_poly.pdbx_strand_id
1 'polypeptide(L)'
;MGKRLEPCFFTNELGGHIFPQTVLQRFKKIATQIGKPNARFHDLRHTYAVTSLQEGDDIKTVQSNLGHATASFTLDAYGHVSEKMKADSAARMEACIQKMNKQNL
;
A
#
# COMPACT_ATOMS: atom_id res chain seq x y z
N MET A 1 -26.78 6.39 32.24
CA MET A 1 -25.38 5.90 32.15
C MET A 1 -24.96 5.94 30.68
N GLY A 2 -24.67 7.13 30.15
CA GLY A 2 -24.35 7.34 28.74
C GLY A 2 -22.85 7.21 28.53
N LYS A 3 -22.41 6.16 27.83
CA LYS A 3 -20.99 6.05 27.45
C LYS A 3 -20.66 7.24 26.54
N ARG A 4 -19.68 8.04 26.96
CA ARG A 4 -19.07 9.07 26.11
C ARG A 4 -18.52 8.36 24.88
N LEU A 5 -19.14 8.59 23.73
CA LEU A 5 -18.66 8.05 22.46
C LEU A 5 -17.35 8.77 22.14
N GLU A 6 -16.26 8.02 22.04
CA GLU A 6 -14.98 8.53 21.56
C GLU A 6 -15.20 9.22 20.20
N PRO A 7 -14.56 10.37 19.92
CA PRO A 7 -14.77 11.11 18.69
C PRO A 7 -14.41 10.24 17.49
N CYS A 8 -15.41 9.83 16.73
CA CYS A 8 -15.22 9.09 15.49
C CYS A 8 -14.97 10.08 14.35
N PHE A 9 -13.85 9.94 13.64
CA PHE A 9 -13.54 10.76 12.47
C PHE A 9 -14.39 10.37 11.24
N PHE A 10 -14.85 9.12 11.16
CA PHE A 10 -15.66 8.61 10.05
C PHE A 10 -17.09 8.32 10.49
N THR A 11 -17.96 9.30 10.31
CA THR A 11 -19.35 9.25 10.77
C THR A 11 -20.34 9.07 9.62
N ASN A 12 -21.50 8.50 9.95
CA ASN A 12 -22.68 8.60 9.11
C ASN A 12 -23.31 10.00 9.24
N GLU A 13 -24.36 10.27 8.46
CA GLU A 13 -25.07 11.55 8.45
C GLU A 13 -25.66 11.94 9.83
N LEU A 14 -25.79 10.98 10.74
CA LEU A 14 -26.28 11.17 12.11
C LEU A 14 -25.14 11.29 13.15
N GLY A 15 -23.88 11.38 12.72
CA GLY A 15 -22.72 11.48 13.61
C GLY A 15 -22.30 10.16 14.28
N GLY A 16 -22.94 9.04 13.94
CA GLY A 16 -22.62 7.71 14.47
C GLY A 16 -21.57 6.97 13.63
N HIS A 17 -21.06 5.86 14.16
CA HIS A 17 -20.07 5.03 13.46
C HIS A 17 -20.59 4.50 12.11
N ILE A 18 -19.73 4.51 11.10
CA ILE A 18 -19.99 3.78 9.85
C ILE A 18 -19.73 2.29 10.09
N PHE A 19 -20.72 1.45 9.78
CA PHE A 19 -20.54 0.00 9.81
C PHE A 19 -19.61 -0.45 8.66
N PRO A 20 -18.63 -1.35 8.93
CA PRO A 20 -17.70 -1.84 7.91
C PRO A 20 -18.39 -2.44 6.67
N GLN A 21 -19.54 -3.08 6.86
CA GLN A 21 -20.34 -3.65 5.77
C GLN A 21 -20.80 -2.58 4.78
N THR A 22 -21.16 -1.38 5.27
CA THR A 22 -21.58 -0.25 4.42
C THR A 22 -20.43 0.19 3.50
N VAL A 23 -19.22 0.24 4.03
CA VAL A 23 -18.01 0.58 3.25
C VAL A 23 -17.75 -0.48 2.19
N LEU A 24 -17.84 -1.77 2.55
CA LEU A 24 -17.62 -2.88 1.63
C LEU A 24 -18.65 -2.91 0.49
N GLN A 25 -19.93 -2.69 0.80
CA GLN A 25 -21.01 -2.61 -0.18
C GLN A 25 -20.80 -1.45 -1.15
N ARG A 26 -20.49 -0.25 -0.63
CA ARG A 26 -20.18 0.92 -1.46
C ARG A 26 -18.97 0.67 -2.35
N PHE A 27 -17.91 0.09 -1.82
CA PHE A 27 -16.73 -0.30 -2.60
C PHE A 27 -17.10 -1.26 -3.73
N LYS A 28 -17.87 -2.33 -3.45
CA LYS A 28 -18.29 -3.29 -4.49
C LYS A 28 -19.14 -2.63 -5.57
N LYS A 29 -20.03 -1.71 -5.22
CA LYS A 29 -20.82 -0.95 -6.19
C LYS A 29 -19.91 -0.16 -7.14
N ILE A 30 -18.94 0.56 -6.60
CA ILE A 30 -17.96 1.33 -7.39
C ILE A 30 -17.10 0.39 -8.25
N ALA A 31 -16.61 -0.71 -7.67
CA ALA A 31 -15.78 -1.69 -8.35
C ALA A 31 -16.50 -2.30 -9.57
N THR A 32 -17.80 -2.61 -9.44
CA THR A 32 -18.63 -3.06 -10.57
C THR A 32 -18.81 -1.97 -11.62
N GLN A 33 -19.04 -0.71 -11.22
CA GLN A 33 -19.19 0.41 -12.15
C GLN A 33 -17.93 0.66 -13.00
N ILE A 34 -16.74 0.41 -12.46
CA ILE A 34 -15.47 0.54 -13.20
C ILE A 34 -15.05 -0.76 -13.91
N GLY A 35 -15.94 -1.75 -14.00
CA GLY A 35 -15.68 -3.02 -14.71
C GLY A 35 -14.77 -4.00 -13.94
N LYS A 36 -14.58 -3.83 -12.63
CA LYS A 36 -13.77 -4.71 -11.77
C LYS A 36 -14.60 -5.38 -10.65
N PRO A 37 -15.65 -6.17 -10.97
CA PRO A 37 -16.54 -6.76 -9.96
C PRO A 37 -15.84 -7.70 -8.97
N ASN A 38 -14.72 -8.30 -9.38
CA ASN A 38 -13.95 -9.23 -8.57
C ASN A 38 -12.97 -8.55 -7.60
N ALA A 39 -12.73 -7.24 -7.73
CA ALA A 39 -11.83 -6.52 -6.83
C ALA A 39 -12.31 -6.62 -5.38
N ARG A 40 -11.38 -6.89 -4.45
CA ARG A 40 -11.62 -6.99 -3.01
C ARG A 40 -11.17 -5.70 -2.33
N PHE A 41 -11.81 -5.36 -1.21
CA PHE A 41 -11.44 -4.15 -0.46
C PHE A 41 -9.98 -4.19 0.02
N HIS A 42 -9.47 -5.38 0.34
CA HIS A 42 -8.09 -5.58 0.76
C HIS A 42 -7.06 -5.35 -0.37
N ASP A 43 -7.48 -5.37 -1.64
CA ASP A 43 -6.59 -5.11 -2.78
C ASP A 43 -6.12 -3.65 -2.79
N LEU A 44 -6.87 -2.72 -2.18
CA LEU A 44 -6.43 -1.33 -2.00
C LEU A 44 -5.19 -1.27 -1.11
N ARG A 45 -5.23 -2.00 0.01
CA ARG A 45 -4.10 -2.13 0.93
C ARG A 45 -2.91 -2.82 0.25
N HIS A 46 -3.19 -3.77 -0.63
CA HIS A 46 -2.14 -4.43 -1.40
C HIS A 46 -1.48 -3.50 -2.42
N THR A 47 -2.29 -2.73 -3.13
CA THR A 47 -1.81 -1.74 -4.10
C THR A 47 -0.92 -0.71 -3.44
N TYR A 48 -1.30 -0.20 -2.26
CA TYR A 48 -0.47 0.73 -1.49
C TYR A 48 0.93 0.18 -1.22
N ALA A 49 1.02 -1.04 -0.68
CA ALA A 49 2.33 -1.59 -0.32
C ALA A 49 3.21 -1.88 -1.53
N VAL A 50 2.64 -2.44 -2.59
CA VAL A 50 3.40 -2.71 -3.83
C VAL A 50 3.92 -1.39 -4.42
N THR A 51 3.08 -0.36 -4.46
CA THR A 51 3.46 0.95 -4.99
C THR A 51 4.54 1.61 -4.14
N SER A 52 4.39 1.61 -2.80
CA SER A 52 5.42 2.13 -1.89
C SER A 52 6.77 1.45 -2.08
N LEU A 53 6.79 0.11 -2.19
CA LEU A 53 8.03 -0.63 -2.42
C LEU A 53 8.64 -0.32 -3.80
N GLN A 54 7.81 -0.15 -4.84
CA GLN A 54 8.27 0.22 -6.17
C GLN A 54 8.89 1.62 -6.21
N GLU A 55 8.36 2.57 -5.43
CA GLU A 55 8.90 3.92 -5.27
C GLU A 55 10.14 3.96 -4.37
N GLY A 56 10.53 2.83 -3.78
CA GLY A 56 11.78 2.67 -3.03
C GLY A 56 11.66 2.76 -1.52
N ASP A 57 10.45 2.74 -0.96
CA ASP A 57 10.27 2.63 0.50
C ASP A 57 10.88 1.32 1.02
N ASP A 58 11.53 1.37 2.18
CA ASP A 58 11.99 0.16 2.87
C ASP A 58 10.80 -0.64 3.42
N ILE A 59 10.97 -1.96 3.41
CA ILE A 59 9.97 -2.93 3.88
C ILE A 59 9.48 -2.63 5.30
N LYS A 60 10.38 -2.26 6.22
CA LYS A 60 10.01 -1.95 7.61
C LYS A 60 9.13 -0.71 7.69
N THR A 61 9.39 0.29 6.84
CA THR A 61 8.55 1.50 6.74
C THR A 61 7.15 1.13 6.27
N VAL A 62 7.04 0.34 5.20
CA VAL A 62 5.74 -0.10 4.67
C VAL A 62 4.99 -0.95 5.70
N GLN A 63 5.67 -1.84 6.41
CA GLN A 63 5.09 -2.65 7.49
C GLN A 63 4.58 -1.79 8.66
N SER A 64 5.34 -0.76 9.04
CA SER A 64 4.95 0.19 10.08
C SER A 64 3.69 0.97 9.68
N ASN A 65 3.66 1.51 8.45
CA ASN A 65 2.53 2.26 7.92
C ASN A 65 1.25 1.41 7.85
N LEU A 66 1.40 0.12 7.60
CA LEU A 66 0.30 -0.84 7.57
C LEU A 66 -0.12 -1.28 8.99
N GLY A 67 0.64 -1.01 10.04
CA GLY A 67 0.26 -1.38 11.41
C GLY A 67 0.40 -2.87 11.70
N HIS A 68 1.61 -3.41 11.58
CA HIS A 68 2.01 -4.77 11.97
C HIS A 68 1.15 -5.92 11.39
N ALA A 69 0.42 -5.69 10.29
CA ALA A 69 -0.39 -6.75 9.70
C ALA A 69 0.49 -7.90 9.22
N THR A 70 0.03 -9.10 9.56
CA THR A 70 0.74 -10.38 9.53
C THR A 70 1.33 -10.69 8.16
N ALA A 71 2.50 -11.31 8.18
CA ALA A 71 3.42 -11.65 7.09
C ALA A 71 2.84 -12.33 5.83
N SER A 72 1.55 -12.65 5.77
CA SER A 72 0.94 -13.41 4.67
C SER A 72 0.73 -12.58 3.40
N PHE A 73 0.65 -11.24 3.50
CA PHE A 73 0.72 -10.36 2.34
C PHE A 73 2.18 -10.17 1.85
N THR A 74 3.12 -10.48 2.73
CA THR A 74 4.51 -10.08 2.66
C THR A 74 5.39 -11.03 1.84
N LEU A 75 4.82 -12.04 1.18
CA LEU A 75 5.63 -13.05 0.46
C LEU A 75 5.44 -12.99 -1.06
N ASP A 76 4.20 -12.99 -1.56
CA ASP A 76 3.94 -13.06 -3.01
C ASP A 76 4.25 -11.74 -3.75
N ALA A 77 3.90 -10.60 -3.15
CA ALA A 77 4.26 -9.29 -3.69
C ALA A 77 5.78 -9.02 -3.59
N TYR A 78 6.44 -9.64 -2.61
CA TYR A 78 7.84 -9.41 -2.28
C TYR A 78 8.78 -10.09 -3.26
N GLY A 79 8.42 -11.27 -3.77
CA GLY A 79 9.24 -11.98 -4.75
C GLY A 79 9.47 -11.18 -6.04
N HIS A 80 8.41 -10.60 -6.61
CA HIS A 80 8.51 -9.88 -7.88
C HIS A 80 9.12 -8.47 -7.74
N VAL A 81 8.80 -7.76 -6.66
CA VAL A 81 9.33 -6.40 -6.45
C VAL A 81 10.82 -6.42 -6.08
N SER A 82 11.26 -7.42 -5.30
CA SER A 82 12.68 -7.56 -4.91
C SER A 82 13.61 -7.73 -6.11
N GLU A 83 13.25 -8.54 -7.11
CA GLU A 83 14.08 -8.71 -8.30
C GLU A 83 14.20 -7.41 -9.13
N LYS A 84 13.10 -6.66 -9.27
CA LYS A 84 13.13 -5.33 -9.90
C LYS A 84 13.99 -4.35 -9.09
N MET A 85 13.83 -4.32 -7.77
CA MET A 85 14.63 -3.46 -6.88
C MET A 85 16.12 -3.79 -6.95
N LYS A 86 16.50 -5.07 -7.06
CA LYS A 86 17.89 -5.50 -7.26
C LYS A 86 18.44 -4.99 -8.58
N ALA A 87 17.69 -5.14 -9.67
CA ALA A 87 18.09 -4.64 -10.99
C ALA A 87 18.24 -3.10 -10.98
N ASP A 88 17.29 -2.38 -10.40
CA ASP A 88 17.33 -0.92 -10.29
C ASP A 88 18.51 -0.46 -9.40
N SER A 89 18.81 -1.21 -8.34
CA SER A 89 19.99 -0.96 -7.48
C SER A 89 21.30 -1.13 -8.25
N ALA A 90 21.43 -2.21 -9.02
CA ALA A 90 22.58 -2.44 -9.88
C ALA A 90 22.75 -1.33 -10.92
N ALA A 91 21.64 -0.91 -11.56
CA ALA A 91 21.65 0.19 -12.53
C ALA A 91 22.09 1.53 -11.92
N ARG A 92 21.65 1.84 -10.69
CA ARG A 92 22.11 3.05 -9.97
C ARG A 92 23.60 3.00 -9.64
N MET A 93 24.12 1.83 -9.27
CA MET A 93 25.55 1.66 -9.01
C MET A 93 26.38 1.83 -10.30
N GLU A 94 25.94 1.21 -11.40
CA GLU A 94 26.55 1.36 -12.72
C GLU A 94 26.60 2.84 -13.14
N ALA A 95 25.49 3.57 -12.98
CA ALA A 95 25.44 5.00 -13.29
C ALA A 95 26.39 5.83 -12.40
N CYS A 96 26.56 5.46 -11.12
CA CYS A 96 27.49 6.11 -10.21
C CYS A 96 28.95 5.90 -10.67
N ILE A 97 29.32 4.67 -11.02
CA ILE A 97 30.65 4.31 -11.51
C ILE A 97 30.97 5.07 -12.81
N GLN A 98 30.03 5.12 -13.75
CA GLN A 98 30.20 5.86 -15.00
C GLN A 98 30.37 7.37 -14.77
N LYS A 99 29.66 7.93 -13.78
CA LYS A 99 29.78 9.34 -13.41
C LYS A 99 31.15 9.65 -12.80
N MET A 100 31.68 8.76 -11.95
CA MET A 100 33.03 8.89 -11.38
C MET A 100 34.11 8.80 -12.46
N ASN A 101 33.95 7.90 -13.44
CA ASN A 101 34.90 7.77 -14.56
C ASN A 101 34.91 9.00 -15.48
N LYS A 102 33.75 9.67 -15.69
CA LYS A 102 33.67 10.90 -16.49
C LYS A 102 34.19 12.15 -15.79
N GLN A 103 34.30 12.16 -14.46
CA GLN A 103 34.85 13.29 -13.70
C GLN A 103 36.38 13.22 -13.51
N ASN A 104 37.01 12.12 -13.90
CA ASN A 104 38.46 11.90 -13.83
C ASN A 104 39.16 12.02 -15.22
N LEU A 105 38.46 12.57 -16.22
CA LEU A 105 39.03 13.11 -17.47
C LEU A 105 38.73 14.61 -17.54
#